data_AF-A0A4R2S0J3-F1
#
_entry.id   AF-A0A4R2S0J3-F1
#
_cell.length_a   1.000
_cell.length_b   1.000
_cell.length_c   1.000
_cell.angle_alpha   90.00
_cell.angle_beta   90.00
_cell.angle_gamma   90.00
#
_symmetry.space_group_name_H-M   'P 1'
#
loop_
_entity.id
_entity.type
_entity.pdbx_description
1 polymer ?
#
loop_
_entity_poly.entity_id
_entity_poly.type
_entity_poly.pdbx_seq_one_letter_code
_entity_poly.pdbx_strand_id
1 'polypeptide(L)'
;MSEVDDAIANARASWSRISDDRTGTVIARSPSRGRARQTQAIGKRLTRIAVADVAILIAAMVIGWIMPLGIGGAMLVMALLVAATVLFAVWPAERAPTPERLAAVDIRALPAQTERWLEAQRPALPAPAMTLVDRIGLRLETLTPQLATLDANTQEAVDVRKLIGEQLPAFVKDYEKVPASLRTTPRNGRSPDAELVDGLKLIEQEIGEMTARLAQSDLDNLSTRGRFLEMKYKD
;
A
#
# COMPACT_ATOMS: atom_id res chain seq x y z
N MET A 1 -3.84 -48.10 37.04
CA MET A 1 -3.90 -46.70 36.56
C MET A 1 -4.37 -46.74 35.13
N SER A 2 -5.43 -45.99 34.85
CA SER A 2 -6.27 -46.15 33.65
C SER A 2 -5.62 -45.47 32.46
N GLU A 3 -5.72 -46.06 31.28
CA GLU A 3 -5.35 -45.48 29.97
C GLU A 3 -5.99 -44.10 29.74
N VAL A 4 -7.09 -43.83 30.45
CA VAL A 4 -7.76 -42.53 30.51
C VAL A 4 -6.92 -41.47 31.25
N ASP A 5 -6.18 -41.84 32.29
CA ASP A 5 -5.29 -40.92 33.03
C ASP A 5 -4.10 -40.49 32.16
N ASP A 6 -3.54 -41.43 31.38
CA ASP A 6 -2.48 -41.14 30.41
C ASP A 6 -2.99 -40.31 29.23
N ALA A 7 -4.22 -40.55 28.77
CA ALA A 7 -4.88 -39.74 27.76
C ALA A 7 -5.13 -38.30 28.26
N ILE A 8 -5.54 -38.13 29.52
CA ILE A 8 -5.77 -36.81 30.13
C ILE A 8 -4.44 -36.09 30.40
N ALA A 9 -3.38 -36.81 30.79
CA ALA A 9 -2.04 -36.24 30.97
C ALA A 9 -1.44 -35.75 29.65
N ASN A 10 -1.55 -36.55 28.58
CA ASN A 10 -1.12 -36.16 27.24
C ASN A 10 -1.95 -35.01 26.66
N ALA A 11 -3.25 -34.99 26.93
CA ALA A 11 -4.10 -33.86 26.56
C ALA A 11 -3.61 -32.57 27.25
N ARG A 12 -3.35 -32.60 28.57
CA ARG A 12 -2.84 -31.41 29.30
C ARG A 12 -1.46 -30.95 28.81
N ALA A 13 -0.57 -31.88 28.45
CA ALA A 13 0.75 -31.55 27.89
C ALA A 13 0.69 -30.96 26.48
N SER A 14 -0.37 -31.25 25.71
CA SER A 14 -0.61 -30.61 24.41
C SER A 14 -1.21 -29.21 24.54
N TRP A 15 -2.04 -28.98 25.57
CA TRP A 15 -2.65 -27.68 25.84
C TRP A 15 -1.66 -26.64 26.38
N SER A 16 -0.65 -27.05 27.16
CA SER A 16 0.38 -26.13 27.65
C SER A 16 1.26 -25.54 26.54
N ARG A 17 1.51 -26.30 25.47
CA ARG A 17 2.24 -25.80 24.29
C ARG A 17 1.44 -24.79 23.47
N ILE A 18 0.11 -24.89 23.51
CA ILE A 18 -0.80 -23.96 22.80
C ILE A 18 -1.07 -22.71 23.66
N SER A 19 -0.98 -22.81 24.99
CA SER A 19 -1.16 -21.65 25.88
C SER A 19 0.08 -20.77 26.02
N ASP A 20 1.30 -21.34 25.94
CA ASP A 20 2.52 -20.53 25.98
C ASP A 20 2.75 -19.72 24.69
N ASP A 21 2.20 -20.18 23.55
CA ASP A 21 2.19 -19.43 22.29
C ASP A 21 1.11 -18.33 22.23
N ARG A 22 0.34 -18.16 23.33
CA ARG A 22 -0.72 -17.14 23.47
C ARG A 22 -0.32 -15.91 24.30
N THR A 23 0.90 -15.90 24.84
CA THR A 23 1.50 -14.70 25.46
C THR A 23 2.51 -14.01 24.54
N GLY A 24 2.59 -14.46 23.28
CA GLY A 24 3.12 -13.70 22.16
C GLY A 24 1.95 -13.03 21.43
N THR A 25 2.05 -11.71 21.27
CA THR A 25 1.14 -10.85 20.50
C THR A 25 0.44 -11.57 19.35
N VAL A 26 -0.86 -11.80 19.50
CA VAL A 26 -1.76 -12.30 18.47
C VAL A 26 -1.79 -11.29 17.32
N ILE A 27 -0.91 -11.50 16.33
CA ILE A 27 -1.11 -10.94 14.99
C ILE A 27 -2.30 -11.69 14.42
N ALA A 28 -3.48 -11.08 14.53
CA ALA A 28 -4.69 -11.55 13.87
C ALA A 28 -4.37 -11.73 12.38
N ARG A 29 -4.35 -12.99 11.92
CA ARG A 29 -4.32 -13.34 10.50
C ARG A 29 -5.62 -12.83 9.87
N SER A 30 -5.63 -11.56 9.50
CA SER A 30 -6.76 -10.93 8.82
C SER A 30 -6.87 -11.54 7.42
N PRO A 31 -8.05 -12.04 7.02
CA PRO A 31 -8.26 -12.54 5.68
C PRO A 31 -8.08 -11.40 4.68
N SER A 32 -7.12 -11.57 3.76
CA SER A 32 -7.06 -10.97 2.41
C SER A 32 -7.87 -9.67 2.21
N ARG A 33 -7.47 -8.59 2.88
CA ARG A 33 -8.05 -7.23 2.74
C ARG A 33 -7.68 -6.53 1.43
N GLY A 34 -7.04 -7.23 0.48
CA GLY A 34 -6.71 -6.70 -0.86
C GLY A 34 -7.93 -6.46 -1.76
N ARG A 35 -9.09 -7.08 -1.46
CA ARG A 35 -10.28 -6.98 -2.33
C ARG A 35 -11.16 -5.75 -2.05
N ALA A 36 -11.01 -5.11 -0.90
CA ALA A 36 -11.87 -4.00 -0.47
C ALA A 36 -11.45 -2.62 -1.02
N ARG A 37 -10.24 -2.49 -1.58
CA ARG A 37 -9.74 -1.20 -2.13
C ARG A 37 -9.72 -1.15 -3.66
N GLN A 38 -9.76 -2.31 -4.33
CA GLN A 38 -9.94 -2.38 -5.78
C GLN A 38 -11.32 -1.86 -6.23
N THR A 39 -12.31 -1.91 -5.35
CA THR A 39 -13.67 -1.39 -5.60
C THR A 39 -13.78 0.13 -5.56
N GLN A 40 -12.81 0.88 -5.01
CA GLN A 40 -12.89 2.34 -4.95
C GLN A 40 -12.49 3.01 -6.27
N ALA A 41 -11.54 2.42 -7.02
CA ALA A 41 -11.18 2.90 -8.36
C ALA A 41 -12.24 2.52 -9.42
N ILE A 42 -12.89 1.36 -9.25
CA ILE A 42 -14.03 0.92 -10.07
C ILE A 42 -15.29 1.73 -9.73
N GLY A 43 -15.52 2.01 -8.43
CA GLY A 43 -16.68 2.75 -7.94
C GLY A 43 -16.79 4.14 -8.55
N LYS A 44 -15.71 4.93 -8.55
CA LYS A 44 -15.72 6.29 -9.16
C LYS A 44 -15.98 6.28 -10.67
N ARG A 45 -15.56 5.23 -11.38
CA ARG A 45 -15.84 5.06 -12.82
C ARG A 45 -17.30 4.71 -13.05
N LEU A 46 -17.85 3.78 -12.25
CA LEU A 46 -19.27 3.42 -12.30
C LEU A 46 -20.20 4.61 -11.99
N THR A 47 -19.85 5.44 -11.01
CA THR A 47 -20.67 6.61 -10.66
C THR A 47 -20.73 7.64 -11.79
N ARG A 48 -19.63 7.89 -12.51
CA ARG A 48 -19.62 8.84 -13.64
C ARG A 48 -20.43 8.32 -14.82
N ILE A 49 -20.32 7.02 -15.14
CA ILE A 49 -21.11 6.38 -16.19
C ILE A 49 -22.60 6.45 -15.81
N ALA A 50 -22.96 6.10 -14.57
CA ALA A 50 -24.34 6.16 -14.10
C ALA A 50 -24.94 7.58 -14.13
N VAL A 51 -24.16 8.61 -13.77
CA VAL A 51 -24.63 10.01 -13.83
C VAL A 51 -24.82 10.48 -15.27
N ALA A 52 -23.92 10.11 -16.19
CA ALA A 52 -24.05 10.44 -17.60
C ALA A 52 -25.28 9.78 -18.24
N ASP A 53 -25.50 8.49 -17.97
CA ASP A 53 -26.66 7.75 -18.49
C ASP A 53 -27.98 8.34 -17.96
N VAL A 54 -28.04 8.68 -16.67
CA VAL A 54 -29.22 9.34 -16.08
C VAL A 54 -29.48 10.70 -16.72
N ALA A 55 -28.44 11.50 -16.97
CA ALA A 55 -28.60 12.80 -17.62
C ALA A 55 -29.12 12.69 -19.06
N ILE A 56 -28.65 11.69 -19.83
CA ILE A 56 -29.13 11.42 -21.19
C ILE A 56 -30.59 10.97 -21.19
N LEU A 57 -30.97 10.10 -20.24
CA LEU A 57 -32.36 9.66 -20.09
C LEU A 57 -33.30 10.82 -19.74
N ILE A 58 -32.88 11.72 -18.84
CA ILE A 58 -33.67 12.92 -18.49
C ILE A 58 -33.82 13.84 -19.70
N ALA A 59 -32.74 14.10 -20.45
CA ALA A 59 -32.79 14.92 -21.66
C ALA A 59 -33.72 14.32 -22.72
N ALA A 60 -33.65 13.00 -22.95
CA ALA A 60 -34.52 12.30 -23.87
C ALA A 60 -36.00 12.35 -23.44
N MET A 61 -36.28 12.23 -22.13
CA MET A 61 -37.63 12.32 -21.59
C MET A 61 -38.22 13.73 -21.77
N VAL A 62 -37.43 14.79 -21.56
CA VAL A 62 -37.86 16.19 -21.76
C VAL A 62 -38.12 16.48 -23.25
N ILE A 63 -37.26 16.00 -24.14
CA ILE A 63 -37.43 16.20 -25.60
C ILE A 63 -38.65 15.40 -26.11
N GLY A 64 -38.83 14.17 -25.63
CA GLY A 64 -39.97 13.32 -25.98
C GLY A 64 -41.32 13.86 -25.50
N TRP A 65 -41.32 14.72 -24.48
CA TRP A 65 -42.52 15.43 -24.02
C TRP A 65 -42.97 16.52 -24.99
N ILE A 66 -42.03 17.14 -25.71
CA ILE A 66 -42.30 18.27 -26.61
C ILE A 66 -42.54 17.78 -28.05
N MET A 67 -41.93 16.66 -28.45
CA MET A 67 -42.06 16.09 -29.79
C MET A 67 -42.21 14.56 -29.69
N PRO A 68 -43.21 13.92 -30.32
CA PRO A 68 -43.36 12.47 -30.28
C PRO A 68 -42.19 11.82 -31.02
N LEU A 69 -41.20 11.36 -30.25
CA LEU A 69 -40.09 10.56 -30.70
C LEU A 69 -40.64 9.20 -31.13
N GLY A 70 -41.04 9.06 -32.40
CA GLY A 70 -41.40 7.76 -32.97
C GLY A 70 -40.22 6.77 -32.92
N ILE A 71 -40.35 5.62 -33.60
CA ILE A 71 -39.31 4.57 -33.60
C ILE A 71 -37.92 5.13 -33.99
N GLY A 72 -37.87 6.08 -34.94
CA GLY A 72 -36.62 6.76 -35.33
C GLY A 72 -35.98 7.61 -34.22
N GLY A 73 -36.80 8.27 -33.38
CA GLY A 73 -36.31 9.04 -32.23
C GLY A 73 -35.79 8.14 -31.10
N ALA A 74 -36.49 7.03 -30.85
CA ALA A 74 -36.04 6.03 -29.88
C ALA A 74 -34.69 5.39 -30.29
N MET A 75 -34.50 5.09 -31.59
CA MET A 75 -33.23 4.59 -32.11
C MET A 75 -32.09 5.60 -31.97
N LEU A 76 -32.36 6.90 -32.16
CA LEU A 76 -31.37 7.97 -31.99
C LEU A 76 -30.92 8.11 -30.52
N VAL A 77 -31.87 8.04 -29.57
CA VAL A 77 -31.57 8.03 -28.13
C VAL A 77 -30.73 6.81 -27.74
N MET A 78 -31.08 5.62 -28.24
CA MET A 78 -30.29 4.40 -28.01
C MET A 78 -28.88 4.51 -28.61
N ALA A 79 -28.74 5.09 -29.81
CA ALA A 79 -27.43 5.34 -30.41
C ALA A 79 -26.60 6.34 -29.60
N LEU A 80 -27.22 7.38 -29.04
CA LEU A 80 -26.56 8.33 -28.14
C LEU A 80 -26.11 7.69 -26.82
N LEU A 81 -26.91 6.79 -26.23
CA LEU A 81 -26.52 6.06 -25.02
C LEU A 81 -25.33 5.13 -25.29
N VAL A 82 -25.35 4.38 -26.40
CA VAL A 82 -24.22 3.52 -26.79
C VAL A 82 -22.98 4.36 -27.12
N ALA A 83 -23.15 5.47 -27.84
CA ALA A 83 -22.06 6.38 -28.14
C ALA A 83 -21.47 6.99 -26.88
N ALA A 84 -22.29 7.46 -25.93
CA ALA A 84 -21.83 8.04 -24.67
C ALA A 84 -21.11 7.01 -23.78
N THR A 85 -21.65 5.80 -23.66
CA THR A 85 -21.01 4.71 -22.90
C THR A 85 -19.68 4.28 -23.51
N VAL A 86 -19.61 4.12 -24.84
CA VAL A 86 -18.35 3.81 -25.54
C VAL A 86 -17.37 4.97 -25.44
N LEU A 87 -17.84 6.20 -25.64
CA LEU A 87 -17.01 7.41 -25.54
C LEU A 87 -16.42 7.55 -24.13
N PHE A 88 -17.20 7.37 -23.06
CA PHE A 88 -16.69 7.37 -21.69
C PHE A 88 -15.86 6.13 -21.31
N ALA A 89 -16.12 4.97 -21.92
CA ALA A 89 -15.32 3.76 -21.70
C ALA A 89 -13.93 3.85 -22.36
N VAL A 90 -13.85 4.54 -23.50
CA VAL A 90 -12.62 4.72 -24.28
C VAL A 90 -11.89 6.03 -23.92
N TRP A 91 -12.59 7.04 -23.37
CA TRP A 91 -11.93 8.26 -22.91
C TRP A 91 -10.99 7.93 -21.74
N PRO A 92 -9.67 8.15 -21.88
CA PRO A 92 -8.77 8.05 -20.76
C PRO A 92 -9.17 9.15 -19.77
N ALA A 93 -9.71 8.73 -18.62
CA ALA A 93 -10.08 9.60 -17.52
C ALA A 93 -9.00 10.69 -17.37
N GLU A 94 -9.43 11.95 -17.43
CA GLU A 94 -8.57 13.12 -17.41
C GLU A 94 -7.39 12.92 -16.48
N ARG A 95 -6.23 13.15 -17.09
CA ARG A 95 -4.90 13.13 -16.50
C ARG A 95 -4.95 13.68 -15.08
N ALA A 96 -4.21 12.99 -14.22
CA ALA A 96 -3.99 13.32 -12.83
C ALA A 96 -3.88 14.84 -12.59
N PRO A 97 -4.36 15.33 -11.43
CA PRO A 97 -4.29 16.73 -11.07
C PRO A 97 -2.89 17.31 -11.31
N THR A 98 -2.90 18.50 -11.89
CA THR A 98 -1.80 19.40 -12.26
C THR A 98 -0.39 19.07 -11.72
N PRO A 99 0.65 19.10 -12.60
CA PRO A 99 2.05 18.82 -12.23
C PRO A 99 2.68 19.79 -11.22
N GLU A 100 2.05 20.93 -10.94
CA GLU A 100 2.45 21.83 -9.84
C GLU A 100 2.11 21.26 -8.45
N ARG A 101 1.26 20.23 -8.36
CA ARG A 101 1.05 19.41 -7.14
C ARG A 101 1.81 18.09 -7.14
N LEU A 102 2.61 17.80 -8.16
CA LEU A 102 3.47 16.61 -8.25
C LEU A 102 4.92 16.87 -7.77
N ALA A 103 5.27 18.11 -7.44
CA ALA A 103 6.53 18.44 -6.75
C ALA A 103 6.54 17.98 -5.28
N ALA A 104 5.36 17.69 -4.72
CA ALA A 104 5.20 17.03 -3.44
C ALA A 104 4.62 15.64 -3.69
N VAL A 105 5.49 14.66 -3.91
CA VAL A 105 5.09 13.27 -3.69
C VAL A 105 4.53 13.21 -2.28
N ASP A 106 3.23 12.95 -2.14
CA ASP A 106 2.57 12.86 -0.83
C ASP A 106 3.26 11.75 -0.05
N ILE A 107 4.16 12.15 0.87
CA ILE A 107 5.00 11.25 1.64
C ILE A 107 4.17 10.20 2.39
N ARG A 108 2.91 10.54 2.68
CA ARG A 108 1.92 9.71 3.35
C ARG A 108 1.53 8.49 2.53
N ALA A 109 1.56 8.57 1.21
CA ALA A 109 1.15 7.49 0.32
C ALA A 109 2.33 6.64 -0.18
N LEU A 110 3.59 7.06 0.07
CA LEU A 110 4.79 6.37 -0.40
C LEU A 110 4.99 4.98 0.21
N PRO A 111 4.84 4.78 1.53
CA PRO A 111 5.02 3.45 2.14
C PRO A 111 4.03 2.43 1.57
N ALA A 112 2.75 2.77 1.52
CA ALA A 112 1.69 1.89 1.02
C ALA A 112 1.76 1.63 -0.50
N GLN A 113 2.38 2.52 -1.28
CA GLN A 113 2.66 2.26 -2.70
C GLN A 113 3.85 1.31 -2.86
N THR A 114 4.90 1.52 -2.08
CA THR A 114 6.13 0.72 -2.13
C THR A 114 5.89 -0.70 -1.63
N GLU A 115 5.09 -0.87 -0.57
CA GLU A 115 4.66 -2.18 -0.08
C GLU A 115 3.93 -2.99 -1.18
N ARG A 116 2.95 -2.38 -1.85
CA ARG A 116 2.22 -3.04 -2.95
C ARG A 116 3.13 -3.38 -4.12
N TRP A 117 4.10 -2.54 -4.40
CA TRP A 117 5.09 -2.78 -5.45
C TRP A 117 6.04 -3.93 -5.08
N LEU A 118 6.53 -3.96 -3.84
CA LEU A 118 7.36 -5.03 -3.30
C LEU A 118 6.64 -6.38 -3.31
N GLU A 119 5.36 -6.40 -2.94
CA GLU A 119 4.52 -7.62 -2.99
C GLU A 119 4.37 -8.15 -4.43
N ALA A 120 4.20 -7.24 -5.41
CA ALA A 120 4.15 -7.62 -6.81
C ALA A 120 5.49 -8.20 -7.32
N GLN A 121 6.61 -7.80 -6.70
CA GLN A 121 7.95 -8.20 -7.10
C GLN A 121 8.44 -9.51 -6.46
N ARG A 122 7.73 -9.98 -5.42
CA ARG A 122 7.97 -11.24 -4.70
C ARG A 122 8.35 -12.45 -5.57
N PRO A 123 7.67 -12.77 -6.71
CA PRO A 123 8.01 -13.95 -7.50
C PRO A 123 9.36 -13.86 -8.24
N ALA A 124 9.91 -12.66 -8.43
CA ALA A 124 11.18 -12.47 -9.14
C ALA A 124 12.42 -12.56 -8.23
N LEU A 125 12.21 -12.65 -6.91
CA LEU A 125 13.24 -12.57 -5.89
C LEU A 125 13.68 -13.95 -5.38
N PRO A 126 14.94 -14.12 -4.94
CA PRO A 126 15.42 -15.35 -4.35
C PRO A 126 14.84 -15.54 -2.94
N ALA A 127 14.70 -16.79 -2.48
CA ALA A 127 14.05 -17.11 -1.20
C ALA A 127 14.58 -16.32 0.02
N PRO A 128 15.91 -16.09 0.20
CA PRO A 128 16.42 -15.29 1.30
C PRO A 128 15.96 -13.82 1.24
N ALA A 129 15.89 -13.23 0.04
CA ALA A 129 15.46 -11.85 -0.16
C ALA A 129 13.97 -11.64 0.11
N MET A 130 13.13 -12.66 -0.09
CA MET A 130 11.70 -12.57 0.25
C MET A 130 11.50 -12.23 1.73
N THR A 131 12.24 -12.87 2.63
CA THR A 131 12.13 -12.61 4.09
C THR A 131 12.59 -11.20 4.48
N LEU A 132 13.51 -10.61 3.71
CA LEU A 132 13.95 -9.23 3.91
C LEU A 132 12.89 -8.25 3.41
N VAL A 133 12.31 -8.52 2.24
CA VAL A 133 11.21 -7.71 1.69
C VAL A 133 9.99 -7.73 2.61
N ASP A 134 9.62 -8.88 3.18
CA ASP A 134 8.53 -8.99 4.14
C ASP A 134 8.78 -8.12 5.39
N ARG A 135 10.03 -8.15 5.91
CA ARG A 135 10.43 -7.31 7.05
C ARG A 135 10.42 -5.82 6.71
N ILE A 136 10.87 -5.44 5.51
CA ILE A 136 10.78 -4.06 5.03
C ILE A 136 9.32 -3.64 4.91
N GLY A 137 8.45 -4.46 4.32
CA GLY A 137 7.01 -4.20 4.22
C GLY A 137 6.37 -3.92 5.58
N LEU A 138 6.68 -4.75 6.60
CA LEU A 138 6.21 -4.52 7.97
C LEU A 138 6.70 -3.18 8.54
N ARG A 139 7.98 -2.85 8.35
CA ARG A 139 8.54 -1.56 8.80
C ARG A 139 7.84 -0.38 8.10
N LEU A 140 7.58 -0.49 6.80
CA LEU A 140 6.85 0.53 6.03
C LEU A 140 5.41 0.73 6.54
N GLU A 141 4.72 -0.35 6.92
CA GLU A 141 3.40 -0.26 7.55
C GLU A 141 3.47 0.51 8.88
N THR A 142 4.46 0.20 9.73
CA THR A 142 4.65 0.91 11.01
C THR A 142 5.05 2.38 10.86
N LEU A 143 5.70 2.74 9.75
CA LEU A 143 6.11 4.10 9.43
C LEU A 143 4.95 4.98 8.93
N THR A 144 3.91 4.37 8.38
CA THR A 144 2.77 5.10 7.77
C THR A 144 2.14 6.15 8.69
N PRO A 145 1.78 5.86 9.96
CA PRO A 145 1.20 6.87 10.85
C PRO A 145 2.19 8.00 11.21
N GLN A 146 3.49 7.70 11.34
CA GLN A 146 4.52 8.69 11.67
C GLN A 146 4.75 9.66 10.50
N LEU A 147 4.78 9.12 9.27
CA LEU A 147 4.89 9.93 8.05
C LEU A 147 3.61 10.73 7.76
N ALA A 148 2.46 10.34 8.33
CA ALA A 148 1.23 11.12 8.21
C ALA A 148 1.27 12.45 8.95
N THR A 149 1.95 12.48 10.11
CA THR A 149 2.09 13.65 10.97
C THR A 149 3.31 14.50 10.65
N LEU A 150 4.32 13.94 9.99
CA LEU A 150 5.55 14.61 9.59
C LEU A 150 5.30 15.66 8.49
N ASP A 151 5.99 16.80 8.56
CA ASP A 151 6.02 17.79 7.48
C ASP A 151 6.83 17.24 6.29
N ALA A 152 6.29 17.36 5.08
CA ALA A 152 6.90 16.85 3.87
C ALA A 152 8.19 17.58 3.46
N ASN A 153 8.48 18.74 4.07
CA ASN A 153 9.65 19.57 3.78
C ASN A 153 10.82 19.36 4.76
N THR A 154 10.69 18.50 5.77
CA THR A 154 11.82 18.23 6.67
C THR A 154 12.89 17.40 5.96
N GLN A 155 14.13 17.48 6.44
CA GLN A 155 15.24 16.71 5.88
C GLN A 155 14.98 15.21 5.98
N GLU A 156 14.40 14.76 7.09
CA GLU A 156 14.05 13.36 7.34
C GLU A 156 12.99 12.86 6.35
N ALA A 157 11.99 13.69 6.04
CA ALA A 157 10.96 13.38 5.07
C ALA A 157 11.54 13.20 3.65
N VAL A 158 12.50 14.04 3.27
CA VAL A 158 13.20 13.95 1.98
C VAL A 158 14.03 12.68 1.90
N ASP A 159 14.79 12.36 2.95
CA ASP A 159 15.65 11.17 2.97
C ASP A 159 14.84 9.88 2.92
N VAL A 160 13.75 9.81 3.69
CA VAL A 160 12.81 8.67 3.68
C VAL A 160 12.17 8.49 2.30
N ARG A 161 11.73 9.58 1.67
CA ARG A 161 11.18 9.56 0.30
C ARG A 161 12.19 9.02 -0.70
N LYS A 162 13.43 9.49 -0.63
CA LYS A 162 14.51 9.06 -1.52
C LYS A 162 14.83 7.58 -1.34
N LEU A 163 14.94 7.12 -0.10
CA LEU A 163 15.25 5.72 0.20
C LEU A 163 14.14 4.77 -0.27
N ILE A 164 12.89 5.06 0.10
CA ILE A 164 11.75 4.17 -0.13
C ILE A 164 11.21 4.31 -1.57
N GLY A 165 11.16 5.54 -2.09
CA GLY A 165 10.54 5.84 -3.38
C GLY A 165 11.47 5.71 -4.57
N GLU A 166 12.78 5.90 -4.38
CA GLU A 166 13.75 5.91 -5.48
C GLU A 166 14.77 4.79 -5.35
N GLN A 167 15.51 4.74 -4.23
CA GLN A 167 16.66 3.84 -4.09
C GLN A 167 16.25 2.37 -4.01
N LEU A 168 15.30 2.03 -3.14
CA LEU A 168 14.82 0.67 -2.98
C LEU A 168 14.23 0.12 -4.29
N PRO A 169 13.30 0.83 -4.98
CA PRO A 169 12.77 0.35 -6.25
C PRO A 169 13.81 0.29 -7.37
N ALA A 170 14.75 1.24 -7.42
CA ALA A 170 15.83 1.20 -8.40
C ALA A 170 16.73 -0.02 -8.22
N PHE A 171 17.13 -0.32 -6.98
CA PHE A 171 18.01 -1.44 -6.67
C PHE A 171 17.42 -2.80 -7.08
N VAL A 172 16.15 -3.03 -6.73
CA VAL A 172 15.45 -4.26 -7.09
C VAL A 172 15.23 -4.35 -8.62
N LYS A 173 14.92 -3.24 -9.30
CA LYS A 173 14.85 -3.20 -10.78
C LYS A 173 16.18 -3.49 -11.45
N ASP A 174 17.29 -3.05 -10.87
CA ASP A 174 18.62 -3.34 -11.39
C ASP A 174 18.97 -4.82 -11.27
N TYR A 175 18.56 -5.47 -10.18
CA TYR A 175 18.64 -6.93 -10.04
C TYR A 175 17.77 -7.66 -11.08
N GLU A 176 16.56 -7.18 -11.37
CA GLU A 176 15.69 -7.80 -12.38
C GLU A 176 16.28 -7.81 -13.78
N LYS A 177 17.05 -6.77 -14.15
CA LYS A 177 17.75 -6.69 -15.44
C LYS A 177 18.79 -7.82 -15.61
N VAL A 178 19.25 -8.42 -14.51
CA VAL A 178 20.19 -9.56 -14.56
C VAL A 178 19.43 -10.82 -15.00
N PRO A 179 19.85 -11.49 -16.09
CA PRO A 179 19.25 -12.74 -16.54
C PRO A 179 19.29 -13.83 -15.45
N ALA A 180 18.20 -14.57 -15.27
CA ALA A 180 18.05 -15.57 -14.20
C ALA A 180 19.19 -16.60 -14.13
N SER A 181 19.73 -17.00 -15.29
CA SER A 181 20.85 -17.94 -15.39
C SER A 181 22.16 -17.41 -14.79
N LEU A 182 22.32 -16.09 -14.68
CA LEU A 182 23.55 -15.44 -14.20
C LEU A 182 23.45 -14.96 -12.76
N ARG A 183 22.28 -15.05 -12.12
CA ARG A 183 22.05 -14.50 -10.77
C ARG A 183 22.74 -15.26 -9.65
N THR A 184 22.96 -16.56 -9.86
CA THR A 184 23.69 -17.45 -8.94
C THR A 184 25.19 -17.53 -9.26
N THR A 185 25.61 -17.03 -10.43
CA THR A 185 27.01 -17.14 -10.85
C THR A 185 27.84 -16.04 -10.17
N PRO A 186 28.87 -16.40 -9.38
CA PRO A 186 29.72 -15.41 -8.74
C PRO A 186 30.52 -14.65 -9.80
N ARG A 187 30.44 -13.31 -9.75
CA ARG A 187 31.30 -12.38 -10.50
C ARG A 187 32.01 -11.49 -9.51
N ASN A 188 33.32 -11.33 -9.67
CA ASN A 188 34.15 -10.54 -8.76
C ASN A 188 34.02 -10.98 -7.27
N GLY A 189 33.80 -12.27 -7.03
CA GLY A 189 33.69 -12.84 -5.68
C GLY A 189 32.30 -12.78 -5.03
N ARG A 190 31.28 -12.19 -5.66
CA ARG A 190 29.89 -12.20 -5.17
C ARG A 190 28.91 -12.56 -6.28
N SER A 191 27.83 -13.27 -5.94
CA SER A 191 26.72 -13.48 -6.86
C SER A 191 25.73 -12.31 -6.77
N PRO A 192 25.05 -11.95 -7.87
CA PRO A 192 23.98 -10.97 -7.84
C PRO A 192 22.90 -11.26 -6.79
N ASP A 193 22.60 -12.54 -6.53
CA ASP A 193 21.68 -12.94 -5.46
C ASP A 193 22.19 -12.55 -4.06
N ALA A 194 23.48 -12.77 -3.79
CA ALA A 194 24.08 -12.40 -2.52
C ALA A 194 24.15 -10.87 -2.37
N GLU A 195 24.48 -10.16 -3.44
CA GLU A 195 24.53 -8.70 -3.44
C GLU A 195 23.16 -8.06 -3.21
N LEU A 196 22.10 -8.61 -3.80
CA LEU A 196 20.73 -8.20 -3.54
C LEU A 196 20.37 -8.38 -2.06
N VAL A 197 20.70 -9.54 -1.48
CA VAL A 197 20.39 -9.84 -0.06
C VAL A 197 21.11 -8.87 0.86
N ASP A 198 22.41 -8.63 0.63
CA ASP A 198 23.20 -7.68 1.42
C ASP A 198 22.69 -6.25 1.29
N GLY A 199 22.36 -5.81 0.07
CA GLY A 199 21.81 -4.47 -0.18
C GLY A 199 20.43 -4.27 0.45
N LEU A 200 19.54 -5.26 0.35
CA LEU A 200 18.23 -5.21 1.01
C LEU A 200 18.34 -5.20 2.54
N LYS A 201 19.31 -5.90 3.10
CA LYS A 201 19.59 -5.87 4.55
C LYS A 201 20.07 -4.50 5.01
N LEU A 202 20.92 -3.84 4.23
CA LEU A 202 21.36 -2.48 4.52
C LEU A 202 20.19 -1.48 4.46
N ILE A 203 19.35 -1.59 3.43
CA ILE A 203 18.15 -0.75 3.28
C ILE A 203 17.18 -0.99 4.45
N GLU A 204 16.95 -2.25 4.85
CA GLU A 204 16.13 -2.59 6.01
C GLU A 204 16.64 -1.87 7.26
N GLN A 205 17.95 -1.94 7.53
CA GLN A 205 18.58 -1.31 8.68
C GLN A 205 18.40 0.22 8.66
N GLU A 206 18.71 0.89 7.54
CA GLU A 206 18.59 2.34 7.41
C GLU A 206 17.14 2.79 7.61
N ILE A 207 16.15 2.07 7.06
CA ILE A 207 14.73 2.35 7.31
C ILE A 207 14.41 2.28 8.81
N GLY A 208 14.98 1.30 9.52
CA GLY A 208 14.82 1.17 10.97
C GLY A 208 15.43 2.33 11.74
N GLU A 209 16.63 2.75 11.37
CA GLU A 209 17.32 3.88 11.99
C GLU A 209 16.57 5.20 11.75
N MET A 210 16.09 5.44 10.53
CA MET A 210 15.22 6.58 10.21
C MET A 210 13.94 6.57 11.03
N THR A 211 13.30 5.40 11.17
CA THR A 211 12.09 5.24 12.01
C THR A 211 12.36 5.62 13.46
N ALA A 212 13.48 5.17 14.02
CA ALA A 212 13.86 5.50 15.39
C ALA A 212 14.12 7.00 15.57
N ARG A 213 14.77 7.66 14.59
CA ARG A 213 14.99 9.12 14.60
C ARG A 213 13.67 9.89 14.58
N LEU A 214 12.72 9.48 13.73
CA LEU A 214 11.39 10.09 13.67
C LEU A 214 10.65 9.95 15.00
N ALA A 215 10.66 8.74 15.58
CA ALA A 215 10.03 8.49 16.87
C ALA A 215 10.66 9.32 18.01
N GLN A 216 11.98 9.52 18.02
CA GLN A 216 12.65 10.35 19.03
C GLN A 216 12.16 11.80 18.99
N SER A 217 12.00 12.38 17.80
CA SER A 217 11.48 13.74 17.64
C SER A 217 10.07 13.90 18.23
N ASP A 218 9.21 12.90 18.03
CA ASP A 218 7.85 12.90 18.60
C ASP A 218 7.86 12.81 20.14
N LEU A 219 8.76 11.99 20.70
CA LEU A 219 8.92 11.87 22.16
C LEU A 219 9.43 13.18 22.78
N ASP A 220 10.39 13.85 22.13
CA ASP A 220 10.93 15.12 22.60
C ASP A 220 9.84 16.21 22.62
N ASN A 221 9.03 16.28 21.57
CA ASN A 221 7.87 17.17 21.47
C ASN A 221 6.85 16.91 22.59
N LEU A 222 6.56 15.65 22.88
CA LEU A 222 5.66 15.26 23.97
C LEU A 222 6.19 15.72 25.33
N SER A 223 7.49 15.51 25.59
CA SER A 223 8.13 15.90 26.85
C SER A 223 8.06 17.41 27.11
N THR A 224 8.25 18.21 26.05
CA THR A 224 8.20 19.68 26.12
C THR A 224 6.78 20.17 26.43
N ARG A 225 5.77 19.58 25.78
CA ARG A 225 4.36 19.89 26.07
C ARG A 225 3.99 19.51 27.50
N GLY A 226 4.46 18.37 27.99
CA GLY A 226 4.26 17.94 29.39
C GLY A 226 4.79 18.96 30.39
N ARG A 227 6.06 19.39 30.22
CA ARG A 227 6.68 20.42 31.08
C ARG A 227 5.93 21.76 31.03
N PHE A 228 5.47 22.17 29.84
CA PHE A 228 4.68 23.40 29.71
C PHE A 228 3.35 23.33 30.48
N LEU A 229 2.66 22.19 30.42
CA LEU A 229 1.41 21.98 31.16
C LEU A 229 1.67 22.00 32.68
N GLU A 230 2.75 21.39 33.14
CA GLU A 230 3.15 21.45 34.55
C GLU A 230 3.39 22.90 35.00
N MET A 231 4.14 23.69 34.23
CA MET A 231 4.37 25.11 34.58
C MET A 231 3.07 25.94 34.57
N LYS A 232 2.16 25.70 33.60
CA LYS A 232 0.97 26.54 33.44
C LYS A 232 -0.15 26.27 34.45
N TYR A 233 -0.26 25.05 34.96
CA TYR A 233 -1.40 24.62 35.78
C TYR A 233 -1.04 24.24 37.22
N LYS A 234 0.24 24.27 37.57
CA LYS A 234 0.74 23.91 38.90
C LYS A 234 1.22 25.14 39.70
N ASP A 235 1.17 26.32 39.09
CA ASP A 235 1.28 27.65 39.72
C ASP A 235 -0.10 28.22 40.05
#